data_AF-A0AAD5B431-F1
#
_entry.id   AF-A0AAD5B431-F1
#
_cell.length_a   1.000
_cell.length_b   1.000
_cell.length_c   1.000
_cell.angle_alpha   90.00
_cell.angle_beta   90.00
_cell.angle_gamma   90.00
#
_symmetry.space_group_name_H-M   'P 1'
#
loop_
_entity.id
_entity.type
_entity.pdbx_description
1 polymer ?
#
loop_
_entity_poly.entity_id
_entity_poly.type
_entity_poly.pdbx_seq_one_letter_code
_entity_poly.pdbx_strand_id
1 'polypeptide(L)'
;PREIVWSNENGESGQPYDFKLIFASGCNPTQEVFVEVKTTVKQERHFIHLSANELDFALKEKEKYHIYRVYGAGNSQLTRLCRIKNLAQHLHSKTLELFLFV
;
A
#
# COMPACT_ATOMS: atom_id res chain seq x y z
N PRO A 1 10.01 -0.86 13.09
CA PRO A 1 10.92 -1.22 11.97
C PRO A 1 12.35 -0.82 12.36
N ARG A 2 13.36 -1.54 11.88
CA ARG A 2 14.77 -1.17 12.04
C ARG A 2 15.18 -0.10 11.03
N GLU A 3 14.66 -0.18 9.81
CA GLU A 3 14.92 0.76 8.73
C GLU A 3 13.62 1.09 8.00
N ILE A 4 13.51 2.34 7.56
CA ILE A 4 12.41 2.87 6.77
C ILE A 4 13.02 3.65 5.61
N VAL A 5 12.69 3.26 4.40
CA VAL A 5 13.03 3.99 3.18
C VAL A 5 11.75 4.57 2.61
N TRP A 6 11.71 5.89 2.42
CA TRP A 6 10.63 6.58 1.71
C TRP A 6 11.09 6.86 0.29
N SER A 7 10.61 6.07 -0.68
CA SER A 7 10.99 6.18 -2.08
C SER A 7 10.58 7.52 -2.69
N ASN A 8 9.40 8.01 -2.28
CA ASN A 8 8.74 9.17 -2.87
C ASN A 8 8.93 10.48 -2.08
N GLU A 9 9.92 10.56 -1.17
CA GLU A 9 10.18 11.74 -0.33
C GLU A 9 10.41 13.01 -1.17
N ASN A 10 11.17 12.89 -2.25
CA ASN A 10 11.55 14.00 -3.13
C ASN A 10 10.71 14.08 -4.41
N GLY A 11 9.58 13.36 -4.46
CA GLY A 11 8.74 13.21 -5.65
C GLY A 11 8.67 11.75 -6.14
N GLU A 12 7.88 11.52 -7.20
CA GLU A 12 7.61 10.18 -7.70
C GLU A 12 8.90 9.50 -8.20
N SER A 13 9.25 8.39 -7.57
CA SER A 13 10.48 7.63 -7.86
C SER A 13 10.30 6.58 -8.96
N GLY A 14 9.05 6.23 -9.29
CA GLY A 14 8.73 5.13 -10.21
C GLY A 14 8.90 3.74 -9.59
N GLN A 15 9.21 3.66 -8.28
CA GLN A 15 9.15 2.40 -7.54
C GLN A 15 7.68 1.96 -7.40
N PRO A 16 7.39 0.64 -7.38
CA PRO A 16 6.02 0.15 -7.24
C PRO A 16 5.51 0.22 -5.78
N TYR A 17 6.10 1.07 -4.94
CA TYR A 17 5.76 1.29 -3.53
C TYR A 17 6.30 2.65 -3.05
N ASP A 18 5.58 3.27 -2.13
CA ASP A 18 6.01 4.50 -1.44
C ASP A 18 7.07 4.26 -0.36
N PHE A 19 6.92 3.19 0.43
CA PHE A 19 7.86 2.88 1.52
C PHE A 19 8.33 1.43 1.50
N LYS A 20 9.60 1.23 1.86
CA LYS A 20 10.16 -0.07 2.23
C LYS A 20 10.50 -0.06 3.71
N LEU A 21 9.97 -1.03 4.44
CA LEU A 21 10.19 -1.20 5.87
C LEU A 21 10.98 -2.49 6.09
N ILE A 22 12.06 -2.40 6.85
CA ILE A 22 12.88 -3.55 7.23
C ILE A 22 12.70 -3.79 8.72
N PHE A 23 12.18 -4.95 9.10
CA PHE A 23 12.05 -5.38 10.49
C PHE A 23 13.16 -6.37 10.82
N ALA A 24 14.05 -5.99 11.74
CA ALA A 24 14.98 -6.94 12.32
C ALA A 24 14.21 -7.92 13.20
N SER A 25 14.48 -9.20 13.03
CA SER A 25 13.87 -10.26 13.84
C SER A 25 15.02 -11.10 14.37
N GLY A 26 15.42 -10.90 15.64
CA GLY A 26 16.61 -11.48 16.29
C GLY A 26 17.34 -12.60 15.55
N CYS A 27 16.93 -13.85 15.76
CA CYS A 27 17.49 -15.04 15.09
C CYS A 27 16.74 -15.45 13.79
N ASN A 28 15.74 -14.67 13.38
CA ASN A 28 14.89 -14.95 12.23
C ASN A 28 15.35 -14.16 11.00
N PRO A 29 14.99 -14.58 9.79
CA PRO A 29 15.26 -13.80 8.60
C PRO A 29 14.61 -12.41 8.70
N THR A 30 15.38 -11.39 8.31
CA THR A 30 14.92 -10.00 8.20
C THR A 30 13.63 -9.95 7.39
N GLN A 31 12.59 -9.34 7.96
CA GLN A 31 11.30 -9.23 7.29
C GLN A 31 11.21 -7.89 6.57
N GLU A 32 11.01 -7.95 5.26
CA GLU A 32 10.73 -6.78 4.43
C GLU A 32 9.22 -6.62 4.24
N VAL A 33 8.76 -5.37 4.29
CA VAL A 33 7.39 -4.97 4.00
C VAL A 33 7.43 -3.78 3.06
N PHE A 34 6.64 -3.84 2.00
CA PHE A 34 6.46 -2.77 1.03
C PHE A 34 5.09 -2.13 1.26
N VAL A 35 5.06 -0.81 1.23
CA VAL A 35 3.86 -0.03 1.55
C VAL A 35 3.55 0.91 0.42
N GLU A 36 2.29 0.88 0.00
CA GLU A 36 1.69 1.78 -0.96
C GLU A 36 0.58 2.60 -0.28
N VAL A 37 0.57 3.92 -0.45
CA VAL A 37 -0.34 4.84 0.22
C VAL A 37 -1.27 5.49 -0.79
N LYS A 38 -2.57 5.18 -0.67
CA LYS A 38 -3.61 5.78 -1.50
C LYS A 38 -4.49 6.70 -0.67
N THR A 39 -4.48 7.99 -0.98
CA THR A 39 -5.23 9.01 -0.23
C THR A 39 -6.49 9.43 -0.97
N THR A 40 -7.53 9.79 -0.22
CA THR A 40 -8.73 10.42 -0.75
C THR A 40 -9.36 11.35 0.27
N VAL A 41 -9.91 12.47 -0.21
CA VAL A 41 -10.69 13.41 0.62
C VAL A 41 -12.08 12.86 0.95
N LYS A 42 -12.56 11.88 0.17
CA LYS A 42 -13.89 11.29 0.34
C LYS A 42 -13.89 10.27 1.49
N GLN A 43 -15.03 10.10 2.15
CA GLN A 43 -15.17 9.13 3.25
C GLN A 43 -15.65 7.74 2.81
N GLU A 44 -16.17 7.66 1.59
CA GLU A 44 -16.82 6.48 1.04
C GLU A 44 -15.86 5.57 0.25
N ARG A 45 -16.27 4.31 0.05
CA ARG A 45 -15.51 3.34 -0.75
C ARG A 45 -15.55 3.74 -2.23
N HIS A 46 -14.42 4.22 -2.73
CA HIS A 46 -14.15 4.35 -4.17
C HIS A 46 -13.23 3.24 -4.67
N PHE A 47 -13.04 3.15 -5.99
CA PHE A 47 -11.98 2.36 -6.60
C PHE A 47 -10.61 2.71 -5.99
N ILE A 48 -9.72 1.73 -5.91
CA ILE A 48 -8.31 1.99 -5.65
C ILE A 48 -7.62 2.09 -7.00
N HIS A 49 -6.94 3.22 -7.23
CA HIS A 49 -6.12 3.40 -8.41
C HIS A 49 -4.80 2.67 -8.17
N LEU A 50 -4.46 1.73 -9.05
CA LEU A 50 -3.15 1.08 -9.06
C LEU A 50 -2.57 1.15 -10.47
N SER A 51 -1.26 1.37 -10.57
CA SER A 51 -0.53 1.16 -11.81
C SER A 51 -0.35 -0.35 -12.07
N ALA A 52 -0.06 -0.72 -13.33
CA ALA A 52 0.27 -2.11 -13.66
C ALA A 52 1.47 -2.62 -12.84
N ASN A 53 2.50 -1.79 -12.67
CA ASN A 53 3.71 -2.13 -11.91
C ASN A 53 3.41 -2.36 -10.42
N GLU A 54 2.56 -1.52 -9.81
CA GLU A 54 2.12 -1.69 -8.41
C GLU A 54 1.32 -2.99 -8.25
N LEU A 55 0.39 -3.28 -9.18
CA LEU A 55 -0.41 -4.49 -9.14
C LEU A 55 0.48 -5.74 -9.25
N ASP A 56 1.36 -5.79 -10.25
CA ASP A 56 2.25 -6.94 -10.47
C ASP A 56 3.15 -7.19 -9.26
N PHE A 57 3.69 -6.12 -8.69
CA PHE A 57 4.54 -6.21 -7.52
C PHE A 57 3.76 -6.66 -6.27
N ALA A 58 2.54 -6.16 -6.07
CA ALA A 58 1.66 -6.59 -4.98
C ALA A 58 1.31 -8.09 -5.07
N LEU A 59 1.05 -8.60 -6.27
CA LEU A 59 0.76 -10.01 -6.51
C LEU A 59 1.99 -10.91 -6.27
N LYS A 60 3.17 -10.42 -6.61
CA LYS A 60 4.45 -11.10 -6.37
C LYS A 60 4.80 -11.19 -4.87
N GLU A 61 4.73 -10.07 -4.16
CA GLU A 61 5.16 -9.96 -2.76
C GLU A 61 4.08 -10.37 -1.74
N LYS A 62 2.82 -10.50 -2.17
CA LYS A 62 1.70 -11.06 -1.41
C LYS A 62 1.51 -10.40 -0.04
N GLU A 63 1.73 -11.14 1.04
CA GLU A 63 1.57 -10.68 2.44
C GLU A 63 2.58 -9.60 2.84
N LYS A 64 3.64 -9.40 2.06
CA LYS A 64 4.64 -8.35 2.31
C LYS A 64 4.23 -7.01 1.71
N TYR A 65 3.28 -6.98 0.78
CA TYR A 65 2.83 -5.75 0.14
C TYR A 65 1.53 -5.24 0.76
N HIS A 66 1.58 -4.06 1.37
CA HIS A 66 0.45 -3.48 2.09
C HIS A 66 0.00 -2.20 1.42
N ILE A 67 -1.30 -2.12 1.14
CA ILE A 67 -1.91 -0.86 0.71
C ILE A 67 -2.54 -0.20 1.93
N TYR A 68 -2.09 1.01 2.25
CA TYR A 68 -2.68 1.86 3.26
C TYR A 68 -3.55 2.91 2.59
N ARG A 69 -4.85 2.80 2.82
CA ARG A 69 -5.83 3.72 2.27
C ARG A 69 -6.24 4.74 3.32
N VAL A 70 -5.94 6.00 3.03
CA VAL A 70 -6.23 7.15 3.90
C VAL A 70 -7.46 7.86 3.36
N TYR A 71 -8.54 7.83 4.13
CA TYR A 71 -9.79 8.53 3.83
C TYR A 71 -9.89 9.83 4.61
N GLY A 72 -10.63 10.81 4.11
CA GLY A 72 -10.81 12.10 4.78
C GLY A 72 -9.52 12.90 4.89
N ALA A 73 -8.58 12.71 3.95
CA ALA A 73 -7.31 13.42 3.95
C ALA A 73 -7.54 14.95 3.94
N GLY A 74 -6.78 15.68 4.76
CA GLY A 74 -6.96 17.11 4.98
C GLY A 74 -7.87 17.49 6.14
N ASN A 75 -8.58 16.53 6.75
CA ASN A 75 -9.32 16.75 8.00
C ASN A 75 -8.94 15.69 9.04
N SER A 76 -8.11 16.06 10.02
CA SER A 76 -7.60 15.12 11.03
C SER A 76 -8.69 14.49 11.91
N GLN A 77 -9.85 15.14 12.08
CA GLN A 77 -10.97 14.61 12.86
C GLN A 77 -11.75 13.52 12.11
N LEU A 78 -11.69 13.53 10.78
CA LEU A 78 -12.42 12.61 9.91
C LEU A 78 -11.48 11.60 9.21
N THR A 79 -10.18 11.70 9.46
CA THR A 79 -9.18 10.85 8.81
C THR A 79 -9.31 9.42 9.29
N ARG A 80 -9.47 8.48 8.36
CA ARG A 80 -9.54 7.04 8.65
C ARG A 80 -8.50 6.29 7.84
N LEU A 81 -7.81 5.36 8.50
CA LEU A 81 -6.85 4.47 7.87
C LEU A 81 -7.43 3.07 7.69
N CYS A 82 -7.25 2.50 6.50
CA CYS A 82 -7.56 1.11 6.21
C CYS A 82 -6.32 0.43 5.65
N ARG A 83 -5.94 -0.71 6.23
CA ARG A 83 -4.80 -1.51 5.76
C ARG A 83 -5.31 -2.73 5.03
N ILE A 84 -4.79 -2.93 3.83
CA ILE A 84 -5.13 -4.05 2.95
C ILE A 84 -3.85 -4.85 2.74
N LYS A 85 -3.93 -6.15 3.00
CA LYS A 85 -2.84 -7.11 2.79
C LYS A 85 -3.35 -8.20 1.86
N ASN A 86 -2.45 -8.87 1.15
CA ASN A 86 -2.81 -9.93 0.22
C ASN A 86 -3.90 -9.48 -0.77
N LEU A 87 -3.50 -8.56 -1.64
CA LEU A 87 -4.39 -7.98 -2.65
C LEU A 87 -5.11 -9.08 -3.46
N ALA A 88 -4.41 -10.17 -3.79
CA ALA A 88 -4.98 -11.30 -4.52
C ALA A 88 -6.23 -11.89 -3.84
N GLN A 89 -6.21 -12.07 -2.51
CA GLN A 89 -7.36 -12.59 -1.77
C GLN A 89 -8.55 -11.63 -1.82
N HIS A 90 -8.31 -10.33 -1.72
CA HIS A 90 -9.36 -9.32 -1.81
C HIS A 90 -10.00 -9.26 -3.21
N LEU A 91 -9.20 -9.43 -4.26
CA LEU A 91 -9.69 -9.52 -5.64
C LEU A 91 -10.51 -10.79 -5.86
N HIS A 92 -10.01 -11.94 -5.39
CA HIS A 92 -10.71 -13.22 -5.52
C HIS A 92 -12.07 -13.21 -4.80
N SER A 93 -12.12 -12.64 -3.59
CA SER A 93 -13.34 -12.50 -2.80
C SER A 93 -14.27 -11.37 -3.28
N LYS A 94 -13.89 -10.61 -4.32
CA LYS A 94 -14.64 -9.44 -4.84
C LYS A 94 -14.95 -8.40 -3.75
N THR A 95 -14.07 -8.29 -2.74
CA THR A 95 -14.24 -7.34 -1.63
C THR A 95 -13.59 -5.98 -1.92
N LEU A 96 -12.95 -5.85 -3.09
CA LEU A 96 -12.16 -4.71 -3.50
C LEU A 96 -12.27 -4.50 -5.01
N GLU A 97 -12.49 -3.26 -5.42
CA GLU A 97 -12.55 -2.85 -6.82
C GLU A 97 -11.31 -2.01 -7.16
N LEU A 98 -10.69 -2.36 -8.29
CA LEU A 98 -9.49 -1.69 -8.80
C LEU A 98 -9.81 -0.89 -10.05
N PHE A 99 -9.13 0.24 -10.19
CA PHE A 99 -9.02 0.97 -11.44
C PHE A 99 -7.55 0.92 -11.89
N LEU A 100 -7.30 0.27 -13.02
CA LEU A 100 -5.96 0.18 -13.61
C LEU A 100 -5.75 1.33 -14.58
N PHE A 101 -4.65 2.06 -14.42
CA PHE A 101 -4.20 3.05 -15.37
C PHE A 101 -3.00 2.48 -16.16
N VAL A 102 -3.05 2.60 -17.48
CA VAL A 102 -2.02 2.16 -18.44
C VAL A 102 -1.41 3.38 -19.09
#